data_AF-A0A7T7AMP0-F1
#
_entry.id   AF-A0A7T7AMP0-F1
#
_cell.length_a   1.000
_cell.length_b   1.000
_cell.length_c   1.000
_cell.angle_alpha   90.00
_cell.angle_beta   90.00
_cell.angle_gamma   90.00
#
_symmetry.space_group_name_H-M   'P 1'
#
loop_
_entity.id
_entity.type
_entity.pdbx_description
1 polymer ?
#
loop_
_entity_poly.entity_id
_entity_poly.type
_entity_poly.pdbx_seq_one_letter_code
_entity_poly.pdbx_strand_id
1 'polypeptide(L)'
;MNKKTNIDKLLFIYFITLIIIIIVSGKLLGQGYEKAFTTIFFYILLPISAFLTNLISSLFGRMMKYLFLIMYPVAGILLPIVVFKGVGYDSTSLYYGLIPGIAGFIIGTYLKMRRNIKVNRENKNK
;
A
#
# COMPACT_ATOMS: atom_id res chain seq x y z
N MET A 1 -6.70 -24.62 4.50
CA MET A 1 -6.07 -23.29 4.74
C MET A 1 -7.13 -22.21 4.54
N ASN A 2 -7.28 -21.26 5.48
CA ASN A 2 -8.41 -20.31 5.51
C ASN A 2 -8.23 -19.23 4.41
N LYS A 3 -9.23 -19.03 3.52
CA LYS A 3 -9.13 -18.15 2.32
C LYS A 3 -8.65 -16.72 2.65
N LYS A 4 -9.03 -16.18 3.81
CA LYS A 4 -8.63 -14.84 4.26
C LYS A 4 -7.12 -14.72 4.52
N THR A 5 -6.51 -15.78 5.06
CA THR A 5 -5.08 -15.83 5.34
C THR A 5 -4.25 -15.92 4.05
N ASN A 6 -4.82 -16.46 2.98
CA ASN A 6 -4.14 -16.54 1.68
C ASN A 6 -4.05 -15.17 1.01
N ILE A 7 -5.10 -14.35 1.10
CA ILE A 7 -5.11 -12.98 0.55
C ILE A 7 -4.08 -12.11 1.28
N ASP A 8 -4.07 -12.18 2.61
CA ASP A 8 -3.10 -11.46 3.44
C ASP A 8 -1.64 -11.82 3.09
N LYS A 9 -1.35 -13.11 2.84
CA LYS A 9 -0.03 -13.56 2.34
C LYS A 9 0.29 -13.02 0.95
N LEU A 10 -0.68 -13.05 0.03
CA LEU A 10 -0.48 -12.62 -1.35
C LEU A 10 -0.20 -11.10 -1.43
N LEU A 11 -0.93 -10.30 -0.64
CA LEU A 11 -0.69 -8.87 -0.51
C LEU A 11 0.69 -8.57 0.11
N PHE A 12 1.13 -9.39 1.06
CA PHE A 12 2.44 -9.24 1.68
C PHE A 12 3.58 -9.57 0.71
N ILE A 13 3.44 -10.65 -0.07
CA ILE A 13 4.38 -10.97 -1.15
C ILE A 13 4.42 -9.82 -2.16
N TYR A 14 3.27 -9.33 -2.60
CA TYR A 14 3.19 -8.20 -3.51
C TYR A 14 3.90 -6.95 -2.96
N PHE A 15 3.71 -6.63 -1.68
CA PHE A 15 4.39 -5.51 -1.02
C PHE A 15 5.92 -5.68 -1.02
N ILE A 16 6.43 -6.87 -0.68
CA ILE A 16 7.87 -7.16 -0.70
C ILE A 16 8.41 -7.05 -2.13
N THR A 17 7.71 -7.64 -3.11
CA THR A 17 8.12 -7.57 -4.52
C THR A 17 8.19 -6.12 -5.00
N LEU A 18 7.22 -5.28 -4.63
CA LEU A 18 7.22 -3.86 -4.95
C LEU A 18 8.45 -3.14 -4.38
N ILE A 19 8.79 -3.40 -3.12
CA ILE A 19 10.00 -2.86 -2.48
C ILE A 19 11.25 -3.24 -3.28
N ILE A 20 11.39 -4.51 -3.62
CA ILE A 20 12.56 -5.01 -4.36
C ILE A 20 12.65 -4.32 -5.73
N ILE A 21 11.54 -4.22 -6.46
CA ILE A 21 11.49 -3.53 -7.75
C ILE A 21 11.91 -2.06 -7.60
N ILE A 22 11.38 -1.34 -6.61
CA ILE A 22 11.75 0.07 -6.37
C ILE A 22 13.25 0.19 -6.09
N ILE A 23 13.83 -0.67 -5.26
CA ILE A 23 15.26 -0.61 -4.94
C ILE A 23 16.11 -0.91 -6.18
N VAL A 24 15.81 -2.01 -6.90
CA VAL A 24 16.57 -2.43 -8.08
C VAL A 24 16.46 -1.39 -9.19
N SER A 25 15.25 -0.96 -9.53
CA SER A 25 15.03 0.07 -10.55
C SER A 25 15.63 1.41 -10.12
N GLY A 26 15.57 1.77 -8.84
CA GLY A 26 16.18 3.00 -8.33
C GLY A 26 17.70 3.01 -8.44
N LYS A 27 18.36 1.86 -8.20
CA LYS A 27 19.82 1.74 -8.35
C LYS A 27 20.28 1.66 -9.81
N LEU A 28 19.50 1.03 -10.68
CA LEU A 28 19.87 0.85 -12.10
C LEU A 28 19.46 2.03 -12.99
N LEU A 29 18.31 2.65 -12.74
CA LEU A 29 17.70 3.67 -13.61
C LEU A 29 17.63 5.06 -12.94
N GLY A 30 17.95 5.15 -11.65
CA GLY A 30 17.91 6.42 -10.92
C GLY A 30 18.94 7.42 -11.41
N GLN A 31 20.14 6.96 -11.82
CA GLN A 31 21.20 7.85 -12.29
C GLN A 31 20.82 8.51 -13.62
N GLY A 32 20.55 9.82 -13.59
CA GLY A 32 20.17 10.62 -14.77
C GLY A 32 18.66 10.81 -14.97
N TYR A 33 17.80 10.03 -14.30
CA TYR A 33 16.33 10.12 -14.42
C TYR A 33 15.60 10.21 -13.07
N GLU A 34 16.26 10.73 -12.05
CA GLU A 34 15.83 10.77 -10.65
C GLU A 34 14.41 11.33 -10.45
N LYS A 35 14.07 12.41 -11.17
CA LYS A 35 12.74 13.03 -11.10
C LYS A 35 11.65 12.14 -11.70
N ALA A 36 11.91 11.52 -12.85
CA ALA A 36 10.96 10.63 -13.50
C ALA A 36 10.75 9.35 -12.67
N PHE A 37 11.84 8.77 -12.17
CA PHE A 37 11.79 7.64 -11.26
C PHE A 37 10.99 7.95 -10.00
N THR A 38 11.29 9.08 -9.34
CA THR A 38 10.60 9.49 -8.12
C THR A 38 9.11 9.67 -8.37
N THR A 39 8.75 10.28 -9.49
CA THR A 39 7.34 10.50 -9.83
C THR A 39 6.60 9.20 -10.06
N ILE A 40 7.16 8.30 -10.85
CA ILE A 40 6.51 7.03 -11.17
C ILE A 40 6.40 6.17 -9.91
N PHE A 41 7.48 5.98 -9.17
CA PHE A 41 7.49 5.01 -8.08
C PHE A 41 6.96 5.57 -6.76
N PHE A 42 7.33 6.79 -6.37
CA PHE A 42 6.94 7.37 -5.07
C PHE A 42 5.68 8.22 -5.12
N TYR A 43 5.38 8.90 -6.23
CA TYR A 43 4.15 9.71 -6.35
C TYR A 43 2.96 8.97 -6.97
N ILE A 44 3.19 7.91 -7.74
CA ILE A 44 2.11 7.17 -8.42
C ILE A 44 2.00 5.75 -7.87
N LEU A 45 3.03 4.94 -8.06
CA LEU A 45 2.95 3.48 -7.83
C LEU A 45 2.74 3.15 -6.35
N LEU A 46 3.55 3.74 -5.46
CA LEU A 46 3.50 3.47 -4.02
C LEU A 46 2.19 3.96 -3.37
N PRO A 47 1.67 5.17 -3.67
CA PRO A 47 0.32 5.62 -3.29
C PRO A 47 -0.80 4.69 -3.72
N ILE A 48 -0.84 4.31 -5.00
CA ILE A 48 -1.87 3.42 -5.55
C ILE A 48 -1.78 2.05 -4.87
N SER A 49 -0.56 1.56 -4.70
CA SER A 49 -0.30 0.29 -4.05
C SER A 49 -0.76 0.29 -2.59
N ALA A 50 -0.47 1.36 -1.84
CA ALA A 50 -0.91 1.56 -0.45
C ALA A 50 -2.44 1.58 -0.34
N PHE A 51 -3.11 2.26 -1.26
CA PHE A 51 -4.56 2.31 -1.33
C PHE A 51 -5.16 0.91 -1.59
N LEU A 52 -4.69 0.23 -2.64
CA LEU A 52 -5.24 -1.06 -3.06
C LEU A 52 -5.00 -2.17 -2.04
N THR A 53 -3.80 -2.28 -1.47
CA THR A 53 -3.52 -3.29 -0.43
C THR A 53 -4.34 -3.06 0.83
N ASN A 54 -4.47 -1.80 1.30
CA ASN A 54 -5.31 -1.49 2.45
C ASN A 54 -6.80 -1.71 2.17
N LEU A 55 -7.27 -1.39 0.96
CA LEU A 55 -8.64 -1.65 0.52
C LEU A 55 -8.95 -3.16 0.51
N ILE A 56 -8.12 -3.95 -0.19
CA ILE A 56 -8.31 -5.39 -0.35
C ILE A 56 -8.15 -6.10 1.00
N SER A 57 -7.15 -5.74 1.80
CA SER A 57 -6.97 -6.31 3.14
C SER A 57 -8.13 -5.92 4.07
N SER A 58 -8.67 -4.70 3.95
CA SER A 58 -9.84 -4.31 4.74
C SER A 58 -11.08 -5.13 4.35
N LEU A 59 -11.33 -5.31 3.06
CA LEU A 59 -12.46 -6.07 2.53
C LEU A 59 -12.39 -7.57 2.87
N PHE A 60 -11.24 -8.18 2.64
CA PHE A 60 -11.10 -9.65 2.64
C PHE A 60 -10.15 -10.21 3.71
N GLY A 61 -9.19 -9.40 4.16
CA GLY A 61 -8.19 -9.75 5.17
C GLY A 61 -8.69 -9.65 6.61
N ARG A 62 -7.79 -10.01 7.54
CA ARG A 62 -8.09 -10.07 8.99
C ARG A 62 -7.36 -8.95 9.75
N MET A 63 -6.07 -9.11 10.01
CA MET A 63 -5.25 -8.20 10.84
C MET A 63 -4.25 -7.38 10.01
N MET A 64 -3.87 -7.86 8.81
CA MET A 64 -2.82 -7.23 7.99
C MET A 64 -3.18 -5.81 7.53
N LYS A 65 -4.46 -5.44 7.51
CA LYS A 65 -4.90 -4.07 7.17
C LYS A 65 -4.29 -3.00 8.07
N TYR A 66 -4.03 -3.30 9.34
CA TYR A 66 -3.35 -2.36 10.25
C TYR A 66 -1.84 -2.37 10.02
N LEU A 67 -1.29 -3.54 9.67
CA LEU A 67 0.12 -3.67 9.34
C LEU A 67 0.48 -2.88 8.07
N PHE A 68 -0.30 -3.02 6.99
CA PHE A 68 -0.08 -2.27 5.75
C PHE A 68 -0.25 -0.76 5.93
N LEU A 69 -1.16 -0.32 6.82
CA LEU A 69 -1.29 1.09 7.19
C LEU A 69 0.01 1.67 7.77
N ILE A 70 0.84 0.85 8.43
CA ILE A 70 2.14 1.26 9.00
C ILE A 70 3.29 1.02 8.03
N MET A 71 3.30 -0.13 7.35
CA MET A 71 4.40 -0.54 6.46
C MET A 71 4.55 0.39 5.26
N TYR A 72 3.45 0.86 4.66
CA TYR A 72 3.52 1.75 3.50
C TYR A 72 4.10 3.14 3.81
N PRO A 73 3.71 3.80 4.91
CA PRO A 73 4.39 5.01 5.36
C PRO A 73 5.87 4.80 5.65
N VAL A 74 6.20 3.74 6.39
CA VAL A 74 7.60 3.43 6.72
C VAL A 74 8.41 3.18 5.45
N ALA A 75 7.85 2.45 4.47
CA ALA A 75 8.48 2.25 3.17
C ALA A 75 8.58 3.56 2.36
N GLY A 76 7.55 4.41 2.39
CA GLY A 76 7.56 5.72 1.72
C GLY A 76 8.64 6.67 2.25
N ILE A 77 9.05 6.50 3.50
CA ILE A 77 10.16 7.25 4.11
C ILE A 77 11.51 6.58 3.82
N LEU A 78 11.62 5.28 4.07
CA LEU A 78 12.90 4.57 3.99
C LEU A 78 13.38 4.38 2.54
N LEU A 79 12.48 4.06 1.61
CA LEU A 79 12.87 3.72 0.23
C LEU A 79 13.57 4.88 -0.48
N PRO A 80 13.05 6.12 -0.46
CA PRO A 80 13.76 7.23 -1.09
C PRO A 80 15.14 7.49 -0.46
N ILE A 81 15.27 7.34 0.86
CA ILE A 81 16.56 7.48 1.57
C ILE A 81 17.55 6.42 1.09
N VAL A 82 17.11 5.17 0.94
CA VAL A 82 17.96 4.06 0.48
C VAL A 82 18.34 4.20 -1.01
N VAL A 83 17.38 4.63 -1.84
CA VAL A 83 17.56 4.77 -3.29
C VAL A 83 18.47 5.95 -3.61
N PHE A 84 18.20 7.13 -3.04
CA PHE A 84 18.85 8.41 -3.38
C PHE A 84 19.93 8.87 -2.40
N LYS A 85 20.43 7.99 -1.54
CA LYS A 85 21.49 8.31 -0.55
C LYS A 85 22.65 9.08 -1.21
N GLY A 86 22.80 10.36 -0.87
CA GLY A 86 23.88 11.24 -1.36
C GLY A 86 23.47 12.30 -2.41
N VAL A 87 22.25 12.24 -2.94
CA VAL A 87 21.69 13.22 -3.88
C VAL A 87 20.49 13.88 -3.19
N GLY A 88 20.49 15.21 -3.06
CA GLY A 88 19.55 15.95 -2.21
C GLY A 88 18.10 15.45 -2.29
N TYR A 89 17.59 14.96 -1.17
CA TYR A 89 16.26 14.35 -1.08
C TYR A 89 15.16 15.42 -0.99
N ASP A 90 14.12 15.31 -1.82
CA ASP A 90 12.94 16.15 -1.70
C ASP A 90 12.00 15.58 -0.63
N SER A 91 11.96 16.27 0.51
CA SER A 91 11.18 15.91 1.72
C SER A 91 9.68 15.78 1.50
N THR A 92 9.15 16.32 0.39
CA THR A 92 7.73 16.19 0.04
C THR A 92 7.32 14.74 -0.19
N SER A 93 8.21 13.87 -0.69
CA SER A 93 7.91 12.45 -0.94
C SER A 93 7.64 11.60 0.32
N LEU A 94 7.93 12.11 1.53
CA LEU A 94 7.71 11.43 2.81
C LEU A 94 6.23 11.15 3.12
N TYR A 95 5.31 11.98 2.62
CA TYR A 95 3.89 11.96 3.04
C TYR A 95 2.99 11.11 2.13
N TYR A 96 3.49 10.65 0.99
CA TYR A 96 2.67 10.05 -0.06
C TYR A 96 2.29 8.59 0.19
N GLY A 97 2.96 7.87 1.11
CA GLY A 97 2.53 6.52 1.49
C GLY A 97 1.34 6.49 2.45
N LEU A 98 1.16 7.55 3.25
CA LEU A 98 0.29 7.55 4.42
C LEU A 98 -1.15 7.98 4.08
N ILE A 99 -1.31 9.09 3.36
CA ILE A 99 -2.63 9.62 2.97
C ILE A 99 -3.45 8.60 2.13
N PRO A 100 -2.89 7.99 1.07
CA PRO A 100 -3.63 7.02 0.25
C PRO A 100 -3.92 5.73 1.00
N GLY A 101 -3.02 5.30 1.90
CA GLY A 101 -3.21 4.13 2.75
C GLY A 101 -4.40 4.28 3.70
N ILE A 102 -4.52 5.45 4.35
CA ILE A 102 -5.68 5.79 5.21
C ILE A 102 -6.98 5.79 4.39
N ALA A 103 -6.99 6.45 3.23
CA ALA A 103 -8.18 6.49 2.38
C ALA A 103 -8.64 5.08 1.96
N GLY A 104 -7.70 4.22 1.55
CA GLY A 104 -7.99 2.82 1.18
C GLY A 104 -8.54 2.01 2.34
N PHE A 105 -8.00 2.19 3.54
CA PHE A 105 -8.49 1.54 4.75
C PHE A 105 -9.91 1.96 5.13
N ILE A 106 -10.21 3.26 5.11
CA ILE A 106 -11.53 3.81 5.45
C ILE A 106 -12.59 3.28 4.47
N ILE A 107 -12.33 3.41 3.16
CA ILE A 107 -13.26 2.97 2.12
C ILE A 107 -13.48 1.46 2.20
N GLY A 108 -12.41 0.67 2.37
CA GLY A 108 -12.52 -0.79 2.47
C GLY A 108 -13.28 -1.26 3.70
N THR A 109 -13.09 -0.58 4.83
CA THR A 109 -13.84 -0.86 6.06
C THR A 109 -15.31 -0.50 5.90
N TYR A 110 -15.62 0.66 5.31
CA TYR A 110 -17.00 1.09 5.04
C TYR A 110 -17.75 0.11 4.12
N LEU A 111 -17.14 -0.29 3.00
CA LEU A 111 -17.74 -1.24 2.06
C LEU A 111 -18.01 -2.61 2.70
N LYS A 112 -17.09 -3.11 3.53
CA LYS A 112 -17.27 -4.37 4.27
C LYS A 112 -18.42 -4.27 5.27
N MET A 113 -18.52 -3.16 5.98
CA MET A 113 -19.60 -2.91 6.95
C MET A 113 -20.96 -2.87 6.23
N ARG A 114 -21.06 -2.15 5.11
CA ARG A 114 -22.28 -2.10 4.28
C ARG A 114 -22.71 -3.50 3.80
N ARG A 115 -21.75 -4.32 3.37
CA ARG A 115 -22.03 -5.70 2.92
C ARG A 115 -22.57 -6.57 4.05
N ASN A 116 -21.98 -6.49 5.25
CA ASN A 116 -22.46 -7.24 6.41
C ASN A 116 -23.87 -6.80 6.86
N ILE A 117 -24.16 -5.49 6.81
CA ILE A 117 -25.50 -4.97 7.12
C ILE A 117 -26.53 -5.50 6.13
N LYS A 118 -26.22 -5.52 4.83
CA LYS A 118 -27.11 -6.06 3.79
C LYS A 118 -27.42 -7.55 4.03
N VAL A 119 -26.40 -8.36 4.26
CA VAL A 119 -26.56 -9.81 4.54
C VAL A 119 -27.40 -10.05 5.80
N ASN A 120 -27.18 -9.27 6.87
CA ASN A 120 -27.97 -9.40 8.10
C ASN A 120 -29.44 -8.99 7.92
N ARG A 121 -29.74 -8.03 7.03
CA ARG A 121 -31.13 -7.66 6.70
C ARG A 121 -31.84 -8.74 5.88
N GLU A 122 -31.14 -9.33 4.91
CA GLU A 122 -31.69 -10.43 4.09
C GLU A 122 -31.96 -11.69 4.93
N ASN A 123 -31.11 -12.00 5.92
CA ASN A 123 -31.31 -13.13 6.83
C ASN A 123 -32.39 -12.90 7.89
N LYS A 124 -32.76 -11.65 8.21
CA LYS A 124 -33.87 -11.34 9.14
C LYS A 124 -35.25 -11.39 8.48
N ASN A 125 -35.31 -11.38 7.15
CA ASN A 125 -36.54 -11.41 6.37
C ASN A 125 -36.85 -12.81 5.79
N LYS A 126 -36.08 -13.83 6.19
CA LYS A 126 -36.34 -15.25 5.94
C LYS A 126 -36.70 -15.92 7.26
#